data_AF-A0A7J7Z3X9-F1
#
_entry.id   AF-A0A7J7Z3X9-F1
#
_cell.length_a   1.000
_cell.length_b   1.000
_cell.length_c   1.000
_cell.angle_alpha   90.00
_cell.angle_beta   90.00
_cell.angle_gamma   90.00
#
_symmetry.space_group_name_H-M   'P 1'
#
loop_
_entity.id
_entity.type
_entity.pdbx_description
1 polymer ?
#
loop_
_entity_poly.entity_id
_entity_poly.type
_entity_poly.pdbx_seq_one_letter_code
_entity_poly.pdbx_strand_id
1 'polypeptide(L)'
;MVKHNVKFHQLSYREMEHLRQFRRDVTKCFFLGIISIPPFANYLVFLLMYLFPRQLLIRHFWTPKQQIDFLHIYHDIRKKSHPEVLSYLEKVIPLISDEGLRWHMTELCTKIRRGTHPAIQEILALRKSFSNHPLGMNQLHASQIKALSRAMLLTTYLPSPLLRHRLKTHTTVIHQLDKALAKLGINQLTDQEVKSACYLRGLNSTLIAEERCRTWLAEWLQISCNLKGESRNEDE
;
A
#
# COMPACT_ATOMS: atom_id res chain seq x y z
N MET A 1 9.08 -34.19 -12.24
CA MET A 1 9.50 -32.78 -12.44
C MET A 1 9.26 -32.01 -11.15
N VAL A 2 10.34 -31.56 -10.51
CA VAL A 2 10.35 -31.01 -9.15
C VAL A 2 9.60 -29.68 -9.11
N LYS A 3 8.44 -29.65 -8.43
CA LYS A 3 7.78 -28.41 -8.00
C LYS A 3 8.60 -27.82 -6.86
N HIS A 4 9.64 -27.04 -7.16
CA HIS A 4 10.17 -26.11 -6.17
C HIS A 4 9.09 -25.05 -5.94
N ASN A 5 8.34 -25.21 -4.85
CA ASN A 5 7.33 -24.27 -4.41
C ASN A 5 8.05 -23.06 -3.78
N VAL A 6 8.76 -22.28 -4.62
CA VAL A 6 9.53 -21.11 -4.20
C VAL A 6 8.57 -20.14 -3.53
N LYS A 7 8.79 -19.90 -2.24
CA LYS A 7 7.92 -19.02 -1.46
C LYS A 7 8.15 -17.58 -1.93
N PHE A 8 7.09 -16.77 -1.98
CA PHE A 8 7.15 -15.38 -2.47
C PHE A 8 8.29 -14.56 -1.83
N HIS A 9 8.58 -14.78 -0.54
CA HIS A 9 9.62 -14.09 0.21
C HIS A 9 11.07 -14.50 -0.13
N GLN A 10 11.27 -15.54 -0.96
CA GLN A 10 12.59 -16.04 -1.38
C GLN A 10 13.04 -15.43 -2.71
N LEU A 11 12.13 -14.78 -3.43
CA LEU A 11 12.41 -14.13 -4.72
C LEU A 11 13.23 -12.85 -4.53
N SER A 12 13.91 -12.39 -5.58
CA SER A 12 14.51 -11.06 -5.60
C SER A 12 13.44 -9.97 -5.59
N TYR A 13 13.81 -8.74 -5.22
CA TYR A 13 12.88 -7.60 -5.21
C TYR A 13 12.17 -7.41 -6.57
N ARG A 14 12.92 -7.49 -7.68
CA ARG A 14 12.40 -7.33 -9.04
C ARG A 14 11.38 -8.41 -9.38
N GLU A 15 11.68 -9.67 -9.06
CA GLU A 15 10.77 -10.79 -9.30
C GLU A 15 9.49 -10.69 -8.46
N MET A 16 9.59 -10.29 -7.19
CA MET A 16 8.42 -10.07 -6.33
C MET A 16 7.51 -8.97 -6.90
N GLU A 17 8.09 -7.86 -7.35
CA GLU A 17 7.33 -6.74 -7.89
C GLU A 17 6.70 -7.10 -9.25
N HIS A 18 7.44 -7.80 -10.11
CA HIS A 18 6.91 -8.31 -11.38
C HIS A 18 5.74 -9.28 -11.15
N LEU A 19 5.88 -10.23 -10.23
CA LEU A 19 4.82 -11.19 -9.90
C LEU A 19 3.58 -10.50 -9.34
N ARG A 20 3.75 -9.45 -8.53
CA ARG A 20 2.64 -8.65 -7.99
C ARG A 20 1.88 -7.91 -9.09
N GLN A 21 2.60 -7.26 -10.01
CA GLN A 21 2.01 -6.58 -11.16
C GLN A 21 1.32 -7.58 -12.09
N PHE A 22 1.98 -8.68 -12.41
CA PHE A 22 1.44 -9.75 -13.24
C PHE A 22 0.13 -10.32 -12.68
N ARG A 23 0.06 -10.64 -11.38
CA ARG A 23 -1.19 -11.13 -10.76
C ARG A 23 -2.34 -10.15 -10.93
N ARG A 24 -2.07 -8.84 -10.84
CA ARG A 24 -3.07 -7.79 -11.03
C ARG A 24 -3.54 -7.72 -12.48
N ASP A 25 -2.62 -7.86 -13.43
CA ASP A 25 -2.92 -7.80 -14.85
C ASP A 25 -3.64 -9.07 -15.35
N VAL A 26 -3.24 -10.26 -14.90
CA VAL A 26 -3.97 -11.52 -15.16
C VAL A 26 -5.40 -11.44 -14.66
N THR A 27 -5.63 -10.86 -13.48
CA THR A 27 -6.99 -10.68 -12.95
C THR A 27 -7.83 -9.83 -13.89
N LYS A 28 -7.28 -8.74 -14.45
CA LYS A 28 -7.98 -7.90 -15.44
C LYS A 28 -8.27 -8.69 -16.72
N CYS A 29 -7.28 -9.41 -17.25
CA CYS A 29 -7.44 -10.22 -18.45
C CYS A 29 -8.48 -11.32 -18.27
N PHE A 30 -8.53 -11.96 -17.10
CA PHE A 30 -9.52 -12.97 -16.77
C PHE A 30 -10.93 -12.40 -16.79
N PHE A 31 -11.16 -11.25 -16.14
CA PHE A 31 -12.46 -10.57 -16.20
C PHE A 31 -12.83 -10.14 -17.62
N LEU A 32 -11.86 -9.63 -18.40
CA LEU A 32 -12.07 -9.28 -19.81
C LEU A 32 -12.44 -10.50 -20.66
N GLY A 33 -11.79 -11.63 -20.42
CA GLY A 33 -12.05 -12.89 -21.10
C GLY A 33 -13.48 -13.39 -20.87
N ILE A 34 -13.98 -13.31 -19.63
CA ILE A 34 -15.36 -13.65 -19.30
C ILE A 34 -16.35 -12.76 -20.06
N ILE A 35 -16.10 -11.44 -20.10
CA ILE A 35 -16.96 -10.49 -20.82
C ILE A 35 -16.97 -10.79 -22.33
N SER A 36 -15.91 -11.40 -22.87
CA SER A 36 -15.76 -11.69 -24.30
C SER A 36 -16.42 -13.02 -24.74
N ILE A 37 -16.96 -13.83 -23.82
CA ILE A 37 -17.58 -15.13 -24.13
C ILE A 37 -18.80 -15.00 -25.06
N PRO A 38 -19.75 -14.07 -24.82
CA PRO A 38 -20.93 -13.97 -25.67
C PRO A 38 -20.56 -13.50 -27.09
N PRO A 39 -21.18 -14.07 -28.14
CA PRO A 39 -21.05 -13.52 -29.49
C PRO A 39 -21.52 -12.06 -29.46
N PHE A 40 -20.83 -11.18 -30.20
CA PHE A 40 -20.98 -9.70 -30.21
C PHE A 40 -20.37 -8.91 -29.04
N ALA A 41 -19.97 -9.56 -27.93
CA ALA A 41 -19.36 -8.84 -26.81
C ALA A 41 -17.96 -8.27 -27.14
N ASN A 42 -17.28 -8.79 -28.17
CA ASN A 42 -15.97 -8.28 -28.60
C ASN A 42 -16.00 -6.78 -28.95
N TYR A 43 -17.03 -6.32 -29.69
CA TYR A 43 -17.17 -4.90 -30.00
C TYR A 43 -17.44 -4.06 -28.74
N LEU A 44 -18.25 -4.59 -27.82
CA LEU A 44 -18.49 -3.97 -26.52
C LEU A 44 -17.20 -3.87 -25.70
N VAL A 45 -16.35 -4.90 -25.72
CA VAL A 45 -15.05 -4.91 -25.03
C VAL A 45 -14.15 -3.80 -25.55
N PHE A 46 -14.03 -3.62 -26.87
CA PHE A 46 -13.25 -2.51 -27.44
C PHE A 46 -13.81 -1.15 -27.04
N LEU A 47 -15.13 -0.97 -27.07
CA LEU A 47 -15.79 0.25 -26.61
C LEU A 47 -15.50 0.51 -25.13
N LEU A 48 -15.61 -0.51 -24.27
CA LEU A 48 -15.32 -0.39 -22.85
C LEU A 48 -13.84 -0.12 -22.58
N MET A 49 -12.92 -0.69 -23.35
CA MET A 49 -11.48 -0.40 -23.23
C MET A 49 -11.17 1.07 -23.56
N TYR A 50 -11.89 1.64 -24.54
CA TYR A 50 -11.77 3.06 -24.88
C TYR A 50 -12.35 3.97 -23.79
N LEU A 51 -13.51 3.62 -23.23
CA LEU A 51 -14.20 4.43 -22.20
C LEU A 51 -13.57 4.27 -20.80
N PHE A 52 -13.09 3.08 -20.46
CA PHE A 52 -12.56 2.71 -19.14
C PHE A 52 -11.13 2.15 -19.18
N PRO A 53 -10.17 2.87 -19.79
CA PRO A 53 -8.79 2.40 -19.98
C PRO A 53 -8.09 2.02 -18.67
N ARG A 54 -8.41 2.74 -17.57
CA ARG A 54 -7.83 2.48 -16.24
C ARG A 54 -8.20 1.11 -15.65
N GLN A 55 -9.39 0.60 -15.95
CA GLN A 55 -9.90 -0.64 -15.37
C GLN A 55 -9.53 -1.84 -16.23
N LEU A 56 -9.63 -1.71 -17.56
CA LEU A 56 -9.52 -2.83 -18.49
C LEU A 56 -8.13 -2.98 -19.10
N LEU A 57 -7.40 -1.88 -19.32
CA LEU A 57 -6.05 -1.96 -19.88
C LEU A 57 -5.01 -2.29 -18.80
N ILE A 58 -4.00 -3.05 -19.22
CA ILE A 58 -2.75 -3.24 -18.49
C ILE A 58 -1.93 -1.95 -18.57
N ARG A 59 -1.12 -1.67 -17.54
CA ARG A 59 -0.29 -0.45 -17.48
C ARG A 59 0.59 -0.26 -18.71
N HIS A 60 1.06 -1.35 -19.32
CA HIS A 60 1.89 -1.33 -20.53
C HIS A 60 1.20 -0.68 -21.74
N PHE A 61 -0.14 -0.75 -21.83
CA PHE A 61 -0.91 -0.16 -22.93
C PHE A 61 -1.36 1.29 -22.65
N TRP A 62 -0.98 1.87 -21.52
CA TRP A 62 -1.32 3.27 -21.20
C TRP A 62 -0.32 4.23 -21.85
N THR A 63 -0.83 5.30 -22.45
CA THR A 63 0.01 6.38 -22.97
C THR A 63 0.76 7.08 -21.83
N PRO A 64 1.93 7.71 -22.08
CA PRO A 64 2.68 8.42 -21.04
C PRO A 64 1.84 9.44 -20.27
N LYS A 65 0.95 10.16 -20.99
CA LYS A 65 0.00 11.10 -20.38
C LYS A 65 -1.00 10.39 -19.47
N GLN A 66 -1.63 9.31 -19.94
CA GLN A 66 -2.57 8.51 -19.13
C GLN A 66 -1.93 7.95 -17.87
N GLN A 67 -0.65 7.53 -17.94
CA GLN A 67 0.06 7.03 -16.76
C GLN A 67 0.15 8.10 -15.66
N ILE A 68 0.49 9.34 -16.03
CA ILE A 68 0.56 10.45 -15.08
C ILE A 68 -0.83 10.80 -14.54
N ASP A 69 -1.82 10.93 -15.42
CA ASP A 69 -3.20 11.29 -15.05
C ASP A 69 -3.81 10.25 -14.10
N PHE A 70 -3.62 8.96 -14.38
CA PHE A 70 -4.15 7.90 -13.51
C PHE A 70 -3.42 7.85 -12.16
N LEU A 71 -2.11 8.11 -12.12
CA LEU A 71 -1.38 8.24 -10.85
C LEU A 71 -1.89 9.42 -10.02
N HIS A 72 -2.26 10.53 -10.65
CA HIS A 72 -2.89 11.67 -9.97
C HIS A 72 -4.26 11.29 -9.39
N ILE A 73 -5.13 10.68 -10.20
CA ILE A 73 -6.46 10.21 -9.75
C ILE A 73 -6.35 9.25 -8.57
N TYR A 74 -5.42 8.29 -8.64
CA TYR A 74 -5.18 7.35 -7.54
C TYR A 74 -4.63 8.07 -6.30
N HIS A 75 -3.75 9.05 -6.46
CA HIS A 75 -3.28 9.86 -5.34
C HIS A 75 -4.43 10.64 -4.68
N ASP A 76 -5.34 11.23 -5.46
CA ASP A 76 -6.52 11.93 -4.94
C ASP A 76 -7.43 11.00 -4.13
N ILE A 77 -7.60 9.75 -4.61
CA ILE A 77 -8.36 8.72 -3.87
C ILE A 77 -7.70 8.42 -2.52
N ARG A 78 -6.36 8.30 -2.47
CA ARG A 78 -5.64 8.11 -1.20
C ARG A 78 -5.83 9.33 -0.28
N LYS A 79 -5.64 10.54 -0.82
CA LYS A 79 -5.74 11.80 -0.07
C LYS A 79 -7.09 11.95 0.64
N LYS A 80 -8.19 11.54 0.00
CA LYS A 80 -9.54 11.55 0.61
C LYS A 80 -9.64 10.74 1.90
N SER A 81 -8.81 9.71 2.09
CA SER A 81 -8.82 8.89 3.31
C SER A 81 -7.98 9.44 4.46
N HIS A 82 -7.00 10.32 4.20
CA HIS A 82 -6.08 10.78 5.25
C HIS A 82 -6.78 11.55 6.39
N PRO A 83 -7.74 12.45 6.13
CA PRO A 83 -8.47 13.13 7.22
C PRO A 83 -9.28 12.16 8.09
N GLU A 84 -9.89 11.12 7.49
CA GLU A 84 -10.63 10.08 8.21
C GLU A 84 -9.69 9.29 9.15
N VAL A 85 -8.50 8.94 8.65
CA VAL A 85 -7.48 8.21 9.44
C VAL A 85 -6.96 9.08 10.59
N LEU A 86 -6.67 10.36 10.34
CA LEU A 86 -6.22 11.28 11.39
C LEU A 86 -7.30 11.52 12.45
N SER A 87 -8.56 11.72 12.04
CA SER A 87 -9.68 11.85 12.97
C SER A 87 -9.86 10.60 13.82
N TYR A 88 -9.63 9.42 13.25
CA TYR A 88 -9.63 8.17 14.01
C TYR A 88 -8.51 8.14 15.05
N LEU A 89 -7.27 8.44 14.67
CA LEU A 89 -6.14 8.46 15.60
C LEU A 89 -6.44 9.40 16.77
N GLU A 90 -6.95 10.61 16.50
CA GLU A 90 -7.32 11.58 17.52
C GLU A 90 -8.41 11.08 18.48
N LYS A 91 -9.43 10.39 17.97
CA LYS A 91 -10.49 9.80 18.80
C LYS A 91 -9.98 8.66 19.69
N VAL A 92 -8.89 8.03 19.30
CA VAL A 92 -8.30 6.90 20.03
C VAL A 92 -7.28 7.34 21.09
N ILE A 93 -6.68 8.52 20.97
CA ILE A 93 -5.71 9.06 21.93
C ILE A 93 -6.19 8.92 23.40
N PRO A 94 -7.44 9.25 23.77
CA PRO A 94 -7.91 9.13 25.16
C PRO A 94 -8.00 7.67 25.66
N LEU A 95 -8.05 6.69 24.75
CA LEU A 95 -8.14 5.27 25.07
C LEU A 95 -6.77 4.62 25.31
N ILE A 96 -5.67 5.35 25.07
CA ILE A 96 -4.31 4.87 25.30
C ILE A 96 -4.00 5.00 26.79
N SER A 97 -3.78 3.86 27.46
CA SER A 97 -3.52 3.81 28.90
C SER A 97 -2.16 4.42 29.30
N ASP A 98 -1.15 4.30 28.46
CA ASP A 98 0.19 4.83 28.69
C ASP A 98 0.22 6.35 28.39
N GLU A 99 0.53 7.15 29.42
CA GLU A 99 0.59 8.60 29.33
C GLU A 99 1.68 9.12 28.39
N GLY A 100 2.86 8.48 28.37
CA GLY A 100 3.95 8.85 27.47
C GLY A 100 3.58 8.61 26.01
N LEU A 101 3.00 7.43 25.71
CA LEU A 101 2.52 7.11 24.37
C LEU A 101 1.36 8.02 23.92
N ARG A 102 0.45 8.36 24.84
CA ARG A 102 -0.67 9.29 24.60
C ARG A 102 -0.17 10.69 24.23
N TRP A 103 0.83 11.20 24.96
CA TRP A 103 1.46 12.48 24.65
C TRP A 103 2.19 12.44 23.29
N HIS A 104 3.03 11.42 23.03
CA HIS A 104 3.71 11.25 21.74
C HIS A 104 2.72 11.14 20.56
N MET A 105 1.61 10.42 20.71
CA MET A 105 0.60 10.30 19.66
C MET A 105 -0.08 11.64 19.38
N THR A 106 -0.35 12.43 20.42
CA THR A 106 -0.94 13.77 20.28
C THR A 106 0.02 14.70 19.55
N GLU A 107 1.29 14.72 19.96
CA GLU A 107 2.33 15.51 19.31
C GLU A 107 2.47 15.11 17.83
N LEU A 108 2.49 13.81 17.52
CA LEU A 108 2.55 13.30 16.15
C LEU A 108 1.37 13.80 15.31
N CYS A 109 0.14 13.67 15.79
CA CYS A 109 -1.06 14.12 15.09
C CYS A 109 -1.03 15.64 14.83
N THR A 110 -0.58 16.43 15.81
CA THR A 110 -0.46 17.89 15.64
C THR A 110 0.62 18.28 14.62
N LYS A 111 1.78 17.62 14.62
CA LYS A 111 2.83 17.79 13.61
C LYS A 111 2.31 17.48 12.21
N ILE A 112 1.60 16.36 12.04
CA ILE A 112 1.04 15.99 10.73
C ILE A 112 0.02 17.04 10.26
N ARG A 113 -0.85 17.54 11.14
CA ARG A 113 -1.81 18.62 10.81
C ARG A 113 -1.14 19.93 10.40
N ARG A 114 0.00 20.26 11.00
CA ARG A 114 0.81 21.44 10.64
C ARG A 114 1.60 21.26 9.34
N GLY A 115 1.57 20.05 8.75
CA GLY A 115 2.33 19.73 7.53
C GLY A 115 3.80 19.41 7.78
N THR A 116 4.22 19.29 9.04
CA THR A 116 5.58 18.87 9.40
C THR A 116 5.73 17.36 9.30
N HIS A 117 6.82 16.91 8.65
CA HIS A 117 7.15 15.49 8.56
C HIS A 117 7.73 15.00 9.90
N PRO A 118 7.12 13.99 10.55
CA PRO A 118 7.63 13.48 11.82
C PRO A 118 8.93 12.72 11.66
N ALA A 119 9.75 12.72 12.71
CA ALA A 119 11.01 11.98 12.68
C ALA A 119 10.78 10.47 12.80
N ILE A 120 11.70 9.67 12.25
CA ILE A 120 11.64 8.19 12.28
C ILE A 120 11.50 7.67 13.72
N GLN A 121 12.25 8.25 14.65
CA GLN A 121 12.24 7.83 16.05
C GLN A 121 10.88 8.08 16.73
N GLU A 122 10.20 9.18 16.38
CA GLU A 122 8.86 9.50 16.89
C GLU A 122 7.83 8.45 16.41
N ILE A 123 7.92 8.04 15.14
CA ILE A 123 7.06 6.98 14.59
C ILE A 123 7.35 5.64 15.28
N LEU A 124 8.64 5.27 15.40
CA LEU A 124 9.04 4.00 15.99
C LEU A 124 8.70 3.89 17.47
N ALA A 125 8.69 5.00 18.21
CA ALA A 125 8.26 5.03 19.62
C ALA A 125 6.82 4.54 19.79
N LEU A 126 5.95 4.84 18.83
CA LEU A 126 4.52 4.48 18.87
C LEU A 126 4.21 3.06 18.40
N ARG A 127 5.21 2.29 17.96
CA ARG A 127 4.99 0.93 17.39
C ARG A 127 4.17 0.02 18.30
N LYS A 128 4.40 0.08 19.62
CA LYS A 128 3.72 -0.75 20.61
C LYS A 128 2.22 -0.44 20.68
N SER A 129 1.83 0.81 20.44
CA SER A 129 0.42 1.23 20.45
C SER A 129 -0.39 0.56 19.33
N PHE A 130 0.26 0.15 18.23
CA PHE A 130 -0.39 -0.49 17.07
C PHE A 130 -0.42 -2.03 17.13
N SER A 131 0.21 -2.67 18.12
CA SER A 131 0.16 -4.13 18.28
C SER A 131 -1.18 -4.60 18.83
N ASN A 132 -1.74 -3.86 19.80
CA ASN A 132 -2.91 -4.27 20.58
C ASN A 132 -4.02 -3.22 20.56
N HIS A 133 -5.11 -3.47 21.30
CA HIS A 133 -6.15 -2.48 21.53
C HIS A 133 -5.52 -1.16 22.04
N PRO A 134 -5.92 0.01 21.53
CA PRO A 134 -7.05 0.28 20.62
C PRO A 134 -6.73 0.34 19.11
N LEU A 135 -5.44 0.36 18.70
CA LEU A 135 -5.04 0.59 17.30
C LEU A 135 -4.71 -0.69 16.52
N GLY A 136 -4.77 -1.85 17.18
CA GLY A 136 -4.46 -3.14 16.58
C GLY A 136 -5.34 -3.47 15.38
N MET A 137 -4.75 -4.13 14.38
CA MET A 137 -5.40 -4.44 13.10
C MET A 137 -6.68 -5.28 13.26
N ASN A 138 -6.88 -6.01 14.36
CA ASN A 138 -8.10 -6.79 14.61
C ASN A 138 -9.22 -5.96 15.26
N GLN A 139 -8.86 -4.90 15.97
CA GLN A 139 -9.75 -4.04 16.72
C GLN A 139 -10.34 -2.89 15.87
N LEU A 140 -9.79 -2.66 14.67
CA LEU A 140 -10.29 -1.62 13.77
C LEU A 140 -11.76 -1.86 13.37
N HIS A 141 -12.58 -0.82 13.43
CA HIS A 141 -13.96 -0.81 12.96
C HIS A 141 -14.05 -0.83 11.42
N ALA A 142 -15.21 -1.23 10.90
CA ALA A 142 -15.47 -1.32 9.46
C ALA A 142 -15.15 -0.03 8.69
N SER A 143 -15.51 1.14 9.24
CA SER A 143 -15.22 2.45 8.63
C SER A 143 -13.71 2.72 8.53
N GLN A 144 -12.95 2.39 9.58
CA GLN A 144 -11.49 2.56 9.63
C GLN A 144 -10.79 1.64 8.64
N ILE A 145 -11.19 0.36 8.58
CA ILE A 145 -10.67 -0.60 7.60
C ILE A 145 -10.94 -0.11 6.18
N LYS A 146 -12.12 0.45 5.92
CA LYS A 146 -12.49 1.00 4.61
C LYS A 146 -11.63 2.21 4.24
N ALA A 147 -11.38 3.12 5.20
CA ALA A 147 -10.49 4.26 5.02
C ALA A 147 -9.05 3.82 4.70
N LEU A 148 -8.49 2.89 5.47
CA LEU A 148 -7.15 2.33 5.24
C LEU A 148 -7.06 1.55 3.92
N SER A 149 -8.11 0.78 3.58
CA SER A 149 -8.19 0.08 2.29
C SER A 149 -8.15 1.07 1.13
N ARG A 150 -8.85 2.21 1.24
CA ARG A 150 -8.80 3.30 0.24
C ARG A 150 -7.41 3.94 0.17
N ALA A 151 -6.77 4.19 1.32
CA ALA A 151 -5.41 4.72 1.41
C ALA A 151 -4.38 3.81 0.70
N MET A 152 -4.63 2.49 0.70
CA MET A 152 -3.80 1.48 0.04
C MET A 152 -4.28 1.10 -1.36
N LEU A 153 -5.26 1.83 -1.92
CA LEU A 153 -5.85 1.58 -3.25
C LEU A 153 -6.45 0.16 -3.41
N LEU A 154 -6.94 -0.42 -2.32
CA LEU A 154 -7.68 -1.68 -2.31
C LEU A 154 -9.16 -1.45 -2.62
N THR A 155 -9.83 -2.49 -3.13
CA THR A 155 -11.26 -2.45 -3.45
C THR A 155 -12.09 -2.32 -2.17
N THR A 156 -12.80 -1.19 -1.98
CA THR A 156 -13.54 -0.88 -0.75
C THR A 156 -14.98 -1.41 -0.69
N TYR A 157 -15.45 -2.12 -1.72
CA TYR A 157 -16.83 -2.62 -1.83
C TYR A 157 -17.04 -4.00 -1.18
N LEU A 158 -15.98 -4.60 -0.65
CA LEU A 158 -16.05 -5.90 0.00
C LEU A 158 -16.56 -5.79 1.45
N PRO A 159 -17.14 -6.87 2.01
CA PRO A 159 -17.43 -6.98 3.43
C PRO A 159 -16.20 -6.74 4.32
N SER A 160 -16.42 -6.18 5.52
CA SER A 160 -15.38 -5.85 6.50
C SER A 160 -14.36 -6.97 6.80
N PRO A 161 -14.74 -8.25 7.05
CA PRO A 161 -13.75 -9.29 7.34
C PRO A 161 -12.83 -9.56 6.13
N LEU A 162 -13.39 -9.56 4.92
CA LEU A 162 -12.61 -9.73 3.68
C LEU A 162 -11.69 -8.54 3.43
N LEU A 163 -12.16 -7.31 3.68
CA LEU A 163 -11.30 -6.12 3.61
C LEU A 163 -10.14 -6.20 4.58
N ARG A 164 -10.39 -6.64 5.83
CA ARG A 164 -9.34 -6.81 6.84
C ARG A 164 -8.30 -7.83 6.38
N HIS A 165 -8.74 -8.99 5.88
CA HIS A 165 -7.83 -10.01 5.35
C HIS A 165 -7.01 -9.46 4.18
N ARG A 166 -7.65 -8.78 3.20
CA ARG A 166 -6.94 -8.18 2.06
C ARG A 166 -5.92 -7.13 2.49
N LEU A 167 -6.27 -6.29 3.47
CA LEU A 167 -5.37 -5.27 4.02
C LEU A 167 -4.16 -5.92 4.72
N LYS A 168 -4.37 -6.96 5.53
CA LYS A 168 -3.30 -7.76 6.14
C LYS A 168 -2.37 -8.34 5.07
N THR A 169 -2.92 -9.08 4.11
CA THR A 169 -2.15 -9.71 3.02
C THR A 169 -1.38 -8.67 2.22
N HIS A 170 -2.00 -7.54 1.88
CA HIS A 170 -1.34 -6.45 1.15
C HIS A 170 -0.17 -5.85 1.94
N THR A 171 -0.37 -5.59 3.23
CA THR A 171 0.68 -5.04 4.11
C THR A 171 1.84 -6.03 4.28
N THR A 172 1.54 -7.33 4.40
CA THR A 172 2.55 -8.39 4.44
C THR A 172 3.38 -8.44 3.16
N VAL A 173 2.73 -8.32 1.98
CA VAL A 173 3.44 -8.26 0.69
C VAL A 173 4.36 -7.04 0.63
N ILE A 174 3.89 -5.86 1.06
CA ILE A 174 4.73 -4.65 1.10
C ILE A 174 5.91 -4.84 2.05
N HIS A 175 5.69 -5.41 3.23
CA HIS A 175 6.77 -5.65 4.19
C HIS A 175 7.81 -6.66 3.68
N GLN A 176 7.38 -7.70 2.95
CA GLN A 176 8.29 -8.63 2.29
C GLN A 176 9.09 -7.94 1.17
N LEU A 177 8.44 -7.06 0.38
CA LEU A 177 9.12 -6.21 -0.59
C LEU A 177 10.13 -5.27 0.08
N ASP A 178 9.79 -4.68 1.22
CA ASP A 178 10.71 -3.81 1.99
C ASP A 178 11.95 -4.58 2.45
N LYS A 179 11.79 -5.81 2.96
CA LYS A 179 12.92 -6.66 3.33
C LYS A 179 13.79 -7.05 2.14
N ALA A 180 13.19 -7.35 0.99
CA ALA A 180 13.93 -7.65 -0.23
C ALA A 180 14.67 -6.40 -0.75
N LEU A 181 14.04 -5.23 -0.67
CA LEU A 181 14.60 -3.96 -1.08
C LEU A 181 15.77 -3.54 -0.18
N ALA A 182 15.65 -3.74 1.13
CA ALA A 182 16.73 -3.49 2.09
C ALA A 182 17.96 -4.38 1.82
N LYS A 183 17.76 -5.63 1.37
CA LYS A 183 18.85 -6.53 0.96
C LYS A 183 19.51 -6.12 -0.35
N LEU A 184 18.72 -5.68 -1.33
CA LEU A 184 19.23 -5.22 -2.64
C LEU A 184 20.00 -3.90 -2.51
N GLY A 185 19.50 -2.99 -1.67
CA GLY A 185 20.02 -1.63 -1.52
C GLY A 185 19.39 -0.65 -2.50
N ILE A 186 19.11 0.57 -2.03
CA ILE A 186 18.44 1.63 -2.82
C ILE A 186 19.30 2.09 -4.00
N ASN A 187 20.63 2.08 -3.86
CA ASN A 187 21.57 2.54 -4.89
C ASN A 187 21.56 1.68 -6.15
N GLN A 188 21.06 0.44 -6.07
CA GLN A 188 20.96 -0.46 -7.24
C GLN A 188 19.66 -0.26 -8.03
N LEU A 189 18.74 0.56 -7.53
CA LEU A 189 17.47 0.84 -8.18
C LEU A 189 17.63 1.94 -9.23
N THR A 190 17.00 1.70 -10.38
CA THR A 190 16.79 2.75 -11.38
C THR A 190 15.83 3.82 -10.85
N ASP A 191 15.86 5.01 -11.45
CA ASP A 191 15.06 6.16 -11.02
C ASP A 191 13.56 5.87 -11.11
N GLN A 192 13.16 5.12 -12.13
CA GLN A 192 11.79 4.64 -12.30
C GLN A 192 11.39 3.64 -11.21
N GLU A 193 12.29 2.71 -10.84
CA GLU A 193 12.06 1.77 -9.74
C GLU A 193 11.90 2.52 -8.41
N VAL A 194 12.75 3.50 -8.12
CA VAL A 194 12.65 4.34 -6.90
C VAL A 194 11.30 5.06 -6.86
N LYS A 195 10.89 5.73 -7.94
CA LYS A 195 9.59 6.43 -8.00
C LYS A 195 8.43 5.45 -7.81
N SER A 196 8.46 4.31 -8.49
CA SER A 196 7.40 3.30 -8.34
C SER A 196 7.31 2.72 -6.92
N ALA A 197 8.47 2.49 -6.29
CA ALA A 197 8.58 1.99 -4.93
C ALA A 197 8.01 3.00 -3.92
N CYS A 198 8.32 4.29 -4.09
CA CYS A 198 7.77 5.37 -3.29
C CYS A 198 6.25 5.47 -3.44
N TYR A 199 5.76 5.44 -4.69
CA TYR A 199 4.34 5.52 -4.99
C TYR A 199 3.53 4.36 -4.41
N LEU A 200 4.08 3.14 -4.45
CA LEU A 200 3.46 1.96 -3.88
C LEU A 200 3.16 2.17 -2.38
N ARG A 201 4.12 2.75 -1.66
CA ARG A 201 4.07 3.02 -0.21
C ARG A 201 3.28 4.28 0.16
N GLY A 202 2.78 5.02 -0.83
CA GLY A 202 1.85 6.13 -0.64
C GLY A 202 2.43 7.53 -0.83
N LEU A 203 3.73 7.64 -1.13
CA LEU A 203 4.35 8.93 -1.46
C LEU A 203 3.99 9.34 -2.91
N ASN A 204 3.60 10.60 -3.12
CA ASN A 204 3.40 11.09 -4.49
C ASN A 204 4.74 11.38 -5.19
N SER A 205 5.36 10.35 -5.77
CA SER A 205 6.68 10.43 -6.39
C SER A 205 6.69 11.14 -7.76
N THR A 206 5.55 11.54 -8.32
CA THR A 206 5.50 12.20 -9.64
C THR A 206 5.98 13.65 -9.57
N LEU A 207 5.82 14.30 -8.42
CA LEU A 207 6.13 15.71 -8.19
C LEU A 207 7.43 15.93 -7.40
N ILE A 208 8.07 14.84 -6.94
CA ILE A 208 9.22 14.90 -6.05
C ILE A 208 10.49 14.56 -6.83
N ALA A 209 11.55 15.34 -6.57
CA ALA A 209 12.87 15.06 -7.10
C ALA A 209 13.36 13.67 -6.68
N GLU A 210 14.12 13.03 -7.55
CA GLU A 210 14.53 11.64 -7.40
C GLU A 210 15.40 11.39 -6.16
N GLU A 211 16.37 12.28 -5.92
CA GLU A 211 17.23 12.22 -4.73
C GLU A 211 16.41 12.23 -3.44
N ARG A 212 15.41 13.11 -3.37
CA ARG A 212 14.48 13.16 -2.24
C ARG A 212 13.61 11.90 -2.13
N CYS A 213 13.26 11.27 -3.25
CA CYS A 213 12.58 9.97 -3.23
C CYS A 213 13.48 8.86 -2.67
N ARG A 214 14.78 8.85 -3.01
CA ARG A 214 15.75 7.89 -2.44
C ARG A 214 15.90 8.07 -0.93
N THR A 215 16.05 9.32 -0.46
CA THR A 215 16.13 9.63 0.97
C THR A 215 14.87 9.17 1.70
N TRP A 216 13.69 9.57 1.21
CA TRP A 216 12.42 9.15 1.80
C TRP A 216 12.26 7.62 1.83
N LEU A 217 12.67 6.92 0.77
CA LEU A 217 12.60 5.47 0.70
C LEU A 217 13.54 4.82 1.72
N ALA A 218 14.72 5.40 1.95
CA ALA A 218 15.65 4.95 2.99
C ALA A 218 15.04 5.10 4.38
N GLU A 219 14.43 6.25 4.67
CA GLU A 219 13.71 6.51 5.93
C GLU A 219 12.54 5.53 6.12
N TRP A 220 11.76 5.29 5.07
CA TRP A 220 10.68 4.29 5.09
C TRP A 220 11.19 2.89 5.42
N LEU A 221 12.28 2.45 4.79
CA LEU A 221 12.85 1.13 5.04
C LEU A 221 13.37 0.98 6.47
N GLN A 222 13.94 2.04 7.04
CA GLN A 222 14.30 2.04 8.46
C GLN A 222 13.06 1.83 9.34
N ILE A 223 11.92 2.45 9.02
CA ILE A 223 10.68 2.23 9.77
C ILE A 223 10.21 0.78 9.56
N SER A 224 9.92 0.39 8.32
CA SER A 224 9.29 -0.89 7.99
C SER A 224 10.10 -2.10 8.45
N CYS A 225 11.43 -2.06 8.33
CA CYS A 225 12.28 -3.18 8.75
C CYS A 225 12.47 -3.27 10.27
N ASN A 226 12.30 -2.17 11.01
CA ASN A 226 12.37 -2.15 12.48
C ASN A 226 11.02 -2.43 13.17
N LEU A 227 9.94 -2.54 12.40
CA LEU A 227 8.68 -3.13 12.88
C LEU A 227 8.92 -4.64 13.02
N LYS A 228 9.27 -5.08 14.23
CA LYS A 228 9.47 -6.49 14.55
C LYS A 228 8.19 -7.24 14.17
N GLY A 229 8.32 -8.16 13.21
CA GLY A 229 7.18 -8.95 12.73
C GLY A 229 6.70 -9.89 13.83
N GLU A 230 5.66 -9.49 14.54
CA GLU A 230 4.88 -10.36 15.43
C GLU A 230 3.96 -11.26 14.57
N SER A 231 4.56 -11.92 13.58
CA SER A 231 3.94 -12.94 12.73
C SER A 231 4.66 -14.27 12.98
N ARG A 232 4.73 -14.65 14.25
CA ARG A 232 5.15 -15.98 14.69
C ARG A 232 4.37 -16.24 15.98
N ASN A 233 3.30 -17.03 15.84
CA ASN A 233 2.50 -17.74 16.85
C ASN A 233 1.03 -17.86 16.35
N GLU A 234 0.81 -18.55 15.22
CA GLU A 234 -0.49 -19.13 14.85
C GLU A 234 -0.30 -20.58 14.31
N ASP A 235 0.80 -21.23 14.68
CA ASP A 235 1.01 -22.67 14.47
C ASP A 235 1.32 -23.30 15.85
N GLU A 236 0.29 -23.35 16.70
CA GLU A 236 0.12 -24.33 17.79
C GLU A 236 -1.38 -24.57 18.00
#